data_AF-A0A2D7Z659-F1
#
_entry.id   AF-A0A2D7Z659-F1
#
_cell.length_a   1.000
_cell.length_b   1.000
_cell.length_c   1.000
_cell.angle_alpha   90.00
_cell.angle_beta   90.00
_cell.angle_gamma   90.00
#
_symmetry.space_group_name_H-M   'P 1'
#
loop_
_entity.id
_entity.type
_entity.pdbx_description
1 polymer ?
#
loop_
_entity_poly.entity_id
_entity_poly.type
_entity_poly.pdbx_seq_one_letter_code
_entity_poly.pdbx_strand_id
1 'polypeptide(L)'
;MSELDAIRDQIADCWNIPAGAKGAEDLIVDIFVRMNPDGTVRAAEVTDKSRMRVDPFFRTAAESAIRALRNPRCSPLRLPLDKYDLWKTFTIGFNPRDMLG
;
A
#
# COMPACT_ATOMS: atom_id res chain seq x y z
N MET A 1 5.60 12.00 13.23
CA MET A 1 5.60 11.24 11.96
C MET A 1 6.10 9.84 12.31
N SER A 2 5.22 8.85 12.23
CA SER A 2 5.59 7.45 12.45
C SER A 2 6.28 6.90 11.21
N GLU A 3 7.02 5.79 11.35
CA GLU A 3 7.60 5.07 10.20
C GLU A 3 6.51 4.67 9.19
N LEU A 4 5.29 4.35 9.65
CA LEU A 4 4.15 4.04 8.79
C LEU A 4 3.65 5.25 8.00
N ASP A 5 3.68 6.46 8.58
CA ASP A 5 3.27 7.68 7.87
C ASP A 5 4.26 7.98 6.73
N ALA A 6 5.57 7.86 6.99
CA ALA A 6 6.59 8.03 5.95
C ALA A 6 6.45 7.02 4.79
N ILE A 7 6.05 5.78 5.10
CA ILE A 7 5.74 4.76 4.08
C ILE A 7 4.51 5.18 3.28
N ARG A 8 3.44 5.61 3.95
CA ARG A 8 2.20 6.05 3.29
C ARG A 8 2.48 7.19 2.33
N ASP A 9 3.15 8.24 2.79
CA ASP A 9 3.49 9.41 1.99
C ASP A 9 4.30 9.02 0.75
N GLN A 10 5.33 8.19 0.93
CA GLN A 10 6.15 7.74 -0.19
C GLN A 10 5.35 6.88 -1.19
N ILE A 11 4.46 6.02 -0.72
CA ILE A 11 3.69 5.12 -1.60
C ILE A 11 2.52 5.85 -2.29
N ALA A 12 1.97 6.89 -1.67
CA ALA A 12 0.90 7.71 -2.25
C ALA A 12 1.29 8.24 -3.64
N ASP A 13 2.51 8.76 -3.79
CA ASP A 13 3.07 9.25 -5.06
C ASP A 13 3.15 8.18 -6.17
N CYS A 14 3.16 6.90 -5.79
CA CYS A 14 3.23 5.77 -6.71
C CYS A 14 1.89 5.09 -6.99
N TRP A 15 0.83 5.46 -6.26
CA TRP A 15 -0.45 4.81 -6.41
C TRP A 15 -1.29 5.46 -7.51
N ASN A 16 -1.53 4.68 -8.57
CA ASN A 16 -2.43 5.10 -9.64
C ASN A 16 -3.87 4.70 -9.30
N ILE A 17 -4.66 5.66 -8.82
CA ILE A 17 -6.07 5.43 -8.48
C ILE A 17 -6.87 5.27 -9.78
N PRO A 18 -7.59 4.14 -9.99
CA PRO A 18 -8.38 3.94 -11.20
C PRO A 18 -9.42 5.07 -11.37
N ALA A 19 -9.40 5.73 -12.53
CA ALA A 19 -10.37 6.78 -12.87
C ALA A 19 -11.81 6.21 -12.87
N GLY A 20 -12.77 6.96 -12.32
CA GLY A 20 -14.17 6.53 -12.24
C GLY A 20 -14.60 5.92 -10.90
N ALA A 21 -13.78 6.07 -9.86
CA ALA A 21 -14.09 5.67 -8.51
C ALA A 21 -15.21 6.54 -7.87
N LYS A 22 -16.44 6.44 -8.39
CA LYS A 22 -17.63 6.87 -7.63
C LYS A 22 -17.71 5.98 -6.39
N GLY A 23 -17.63 6.58 -5.19
CA GLY A 23 -17.55 5.85 -3.92
C GLY A 23 -16.13 5.43 -3.49
N ALA A 24 -15.08 5.98 -4.11
CA ALA A 24 -13.68 5.75 -3.69
C ALA A 24 -13.43 6.11 -2.22
N GLU A 25 -14.20 7.04 -1.70
CA GLU A 25 -14.02 7.64 -0.37
C GLU A 25 -14.23 6.68 0.80
N ASP A 26 -14.98 5.59 0.59
CA ASP A 26 -15.20 4.53 1.57
C ASP A 26 -14.40 3.25 1.25
N LEU A 27 -13.58 3.28 0.20
CA LEU A 27 -12.78 2.13 -0.20
C LEU A 27 -11.47 2.10 0.58
N ILE A 28 -11.36 1.15 1.50
CA ILE A 28 -10.11 0.83 2.19
C ILE A 28 -9.64 -0.55 1.72
N VAL A 29 -8.45 -0.60 1.11
CA VAL A 29 -7.77 -1.86 0.78
C VAL A 29 -6.61 -2.07 1.75
N ASP A 30 -6.76 -3.06 2.64
CA ASP A 30 -5.68 -3.45 3.52
C ASP A 30 -4.74 -4.46 2.85
N ILE A 31 -3.44 -4.13 2.87
CA ILE A 31 -2.38 -4.97 2.33
C ILE A 31 -1.38 -5.29 3.43
N PHE A 32 -1.17 -6.58 3.66
CA PHE A 32 -0.08 -7.08 4.49
C PHE A 32 1.22 -7.07 3.68
N VAL A 33 2.25 -6.42 4.22
CA VAL A 33 3.53 -6.20 3.57
C VAL A 33 4.64 -6.86 4.39
N ARG A 34 5.56 -7.52 3.69
CA ARG A 34 6.82 -8.03 4.23
C ARG A 34 7.96 -7.33 3.53
N MET A 35 8.92 -6.82 4.29
CA MET A 35 10.06 -6.07 3.79
C MET A 35 11.35 -6.89 3.85
N ASN A 36 12.33 -6.48 3.06
CA ASN A 36 13.72 -6.87 3.22
C ASN A 36 14.46 -5.83 4.07
N PRO A 37 15.59 -6.17 4.71
CA PRO A 37 16.40 -5.22 5.49
C PRO A 37 16.95 -4.03 4.69
N ASP A 38 16.99 -4.12 3.36
CA ASP A 38 17.43 -3.05 2.46
C ASP A 38 16.32 -2.02 2.13
N GLY A 39 15.14 -2.16 2.73
CA GLY A 39 14.00 -1.28 2.50
C GLY A 39 13.20 -1.63 1.24
N THR A 40 13.46 -2.76 0.58
CA THR A 40 12.65 -3.24 -0.55
C THR A 40 11.46 -4.10 -0.10
N VAL A 41 10.36 -4.05 -0.84
CA VAL A 41 9.18 -4.88 -0.56
C VAL A 41 9.46 -6.32 -1.01
N ARG A 42 9.45 -7.26 -0.05
CA ARG A 42 9.60 -8.69 -0.30
C ARG A 42 8.29 -9.34 -0.74
N ALA A 43 7.19 -9.01 -0.08
CA ALA A 43 5.86 -9.52 -0.40
C ALA A 43 4.77 -8.50 -0.04
N ALA A 44 3.68 -8.51 -0.79
CA ALA A 44 2.51 -7.66 -0.56
C ALA A 44 1.25 -8.45 -0.91
N GLU A 45 0.33 -8.58 0.05
CA GLU A 45 -0.83 -9.44 -0.07
C GLU A 45 -2.08 -8.75 0.49
N VAL A 46 -3.14 -8.67 -0.32
CA VAL A 46 -4.46 -8.19 0.14
C VAL A 46 -4.97 -9.09 1.27
N THR A 47 -5.44 -8.51 2.37
CA THR A 47 -5.96 -9.27 3.51
C THR A 47 -7.36 -9.85 3.22
N ASP A 48 -8.24 -9.06 2.62
CA ASP A 48 -9.60 -9.48 2.26
C ASP A 48 -9.66 -10.21 0.90
N LYS A 49 -9.24 -11.48 0.90
CA LYS A 49 -9.31 -12.34 -0.29
C LYS A 49 -10.75 -12.65 -0.72
N SER A 50 -11.73 -12.52 0.17
CA SER A 50 -13.12 -12.82 -0.17
C SER A 50 -13.70 -11.72 -1.03
N ARG A 51 -13.49 -10.46 -0.62
CA ARG A 51 -13.91 -9.28 -1.37
C ARG A 51 -13.23 -9.18 -2.73
N MET A 52 -11.96 -9.58 -2.84
CA MET A 52 -11.26 -9.73 -4.14
C MET A 52 -12.03 -10.61 -5.16
N ARG A 53 -12.83 -11.58 -4.71
CA ARG A 53 -13.60 -12.47 -5.60
C ARG A 53 -14.95 -11.91 -6.00
N VAL A 54 -15.61 -11.18 -5.10
CA VAL A 54 -17.01 -10.75 -5.27
C VAL A 54 -17.16 -9.29 -5.70
N ASP A 55 -16.14 -8.47 -5.48
CA ASP A 55 -16.13 -7.04 -5.74
C ASP A 55 -15.02 -6.71 -6.78
N PRO A 56 -15.37 -6.64 -8.08
CA PRO A 56 -14.40 -6.33 -9.15
C PRO A 56 -13.74 -4.96 -8.98
N PHE A 57 -14.43 -4.02 -8.36
CA PHE A 57 -13.92 -2.67 -8.12
C PHE A 57 -12.85 -2.70 -7.02
N PHE A 58 -13.13 -3.34 -5.89
CA PHE A 58 -12.13 -3.60 -4.84
C PHE A 58 -10.91 -4.34 -5.40
N ARG A 59 -11.14 -5.38 -6.22
CA ARG A 59 -10.04 -6.11 -6.87
C ARG A 59 -9.14 -5.21 -7.69
N THR A 60 -9.72 -4.36 -8.54
CA THR A 60 -8.95 -3.45 -9.41
C THR A 60 -8.13 -2.45 -8.59
N ALA A 61 -8.72 -1.87 -7.55
CA ALA A 61 -8.04 -0.95 -6.66
C ALA A 61 -6.92 -1.64 -5.88
N ALA A 62 -7.16 -2.84 -5.37
CA ALA A 62 -6.19 -3.62 -4.62
C ALA A 62 -4.99 -4.07 -5.46
N GLU A 63 -5.24 -4.48 -6.71
CA GLU A 63 -4.17 -4.73 -7.67
C GLU A 63 -3.36 -3.46 -7.97
N SER A 64 -4.02 -2.29 -8.03
CA SER A 64 -3.31 -1.02 -8.19
C SER A 64 -2.44 -0.65 -6.99
N ALA A 65 -2.94 -0.88 -5.78
CA ALA A 65 -2.18 -0.68 -4.55
C ALA A 65 -0.96 -1.61 -4.47
N ILE A 66 -1.09 -2.89 -4.85
CA ILE A 66 0.07 -3.80 -4.96
C ILE A 66 1.10 -3.29 -5.97
N ARG A 67 0.66 -2.74 -7.12
CA ARG A 67 1.58 -2.14 -8.10
C ARG A 67 2.31 -0.92 -7.53
N ALA A 68 1.66 -0.11 -6.71
CA ALA A 68 2.28 1.04 -6.04
C ALA A 68 3.43 0.60 -5.13
N LEU A 69 3.23 -0.42 -4.30
CA LEU A 69 4.25 -1.00 -3.42
C LEU A 69 5.47 -1.56 -4.15
N ARG A 70 5.28 -1.98 -5.40
CA ARG A 70 6.33 -2.55 -6.27
C ARG A 70 6.90 -1.54 -7.26
N ASN A 71 6.46 -0.29 -7.21
CA ASN A 71 6.89 0.73 -8.17
C ASN A 71 8.35 1.11 -7.91
N PRO A 72 9.25 1.02 -8.91
CA PRO A 72 10.66 1.39 -8.75
C PRO A 72 10.88 2.84 -8.30
N ARG A 73 9.92 3.74 -8.55
CA ARG A 73 10.00 5.14 -8.08
C ARG A 73 9.84 5.28 -6.57
N CYS A 74 9.19 4.31 -5.92
CA CYS A 74 8.95 4.30 -4.49
C CYS A 74 9.67 3.17 -3.77
N SER A 75 10.63 2.50 -4.43
CA SER A 75 11.47 1.46 -3.86
C SER A 75 12.94 1.84 -4.01
N PRO A 76 13.78 1.68 -2.97
CA PRO A 76 13.44 1.23 -1.62
C PRO A 76 12.66 2.30 -0.81
N LEU A 77 11.95 1.86 0.22
CA LEU A 77 11.30 2.74 1.19
C LEU A 77 12.36 3.48 2.02
N ARG A 78 12.18 4.78 2.20
CA ARG A 78 13.07 5.62 3.02
C ARG A 78 12.77 5.41 4.50
N LEU A 79 13.35 4.35 5.06
CA LEU A 79 13.15 3.92 6.44
C LEU A 79 14.49 3.86 7.21
N PRO A 80 14.46 4.07 8.54
CA PRO A 80 15.63 3.87 9.39
C PRO A 80 16.03 2.39 9.41
N LEU A 81 17.16 2.06 8.77
CA LEU A 81 17.65 0.68 8.62
C LEU A 81 18.01 0.00 9.96
N ASP A 82 18.44 0.81 10.93
CA ASP A 82 18.73 0.41 12.31
C ASP A 82 17.47 -0.04 13.09
N LYS A 83 16.27 0.27 12.58
CA LYS A 83 14.98 -0.06 13.19
C LYS A 83 14.20 -1.12 12.43
N TYR A 84 14.87 -1.97 11.66
CA TYR A 84 14.23 -2.98 10.81
C TYR A 84 13.15 -3.81 11.51
N ASP A 85 13.35 -4.18 12.78
CA ASP A 85 12.37 -4.95 13.55
C ASP A 85 11.00 -4.28 13.70
N LEU A 86 10.94 -2.95 13.59
CA LEU A 86 9.70 -2.18 13.69
C LEU A 86 8.89 -2.17 12.39
N TRP A 87 9.54 -2.35 11.23
CA TRP A 87 8.90 -2.18 9.92
C TRP A 87 9.08 -3.38 8.97
N LYS A 88 9.74 -4.47 9.42
CA LYS A 88 9.90 -5.71 8.65
C LYS A 88 8.58 -6.33 8.17
N THR A 89 7.51 -6.12 8.92
CA THR A 89 6.15 -6.56 8.57
C THR A 89 5.12 -5.56 9.08
N PHE A 90 4.18 -5.16 8.24
CA PHE A 90 3.09 -4.26 8.63
C PHE A 90 1.88 -4.43 7.71
N THR A 91 0.74 -3.89 8.13
CA THR A 91 -0.44 -3.74 7.27
C THR A 91 -0.63 -2.27 6.96
N ILE A 92 -0.82 -1.95 5.68
CA ILE A 92 -1.11 -0.60 5.20
C ILE A 92 -2.48 -0.58 4.53
N GLY A 93 -3.32 0.35 4.95
CA GLY A 93 -4.61 0.63 4.32
C GLY A 93 -4.42 1.63 3.19
N PHE A 94 -4.88 1.28 1.99
CA PHE A 94 -4.96 2.16 0.85
C PHE A 94 -6.36 2.72 0.75
N ASN A 95 -6.49 4.00 1.09
CA ASN A 95 -7.72 4.77 0.99
C ASN A 95 -7.49 5.98 0.09
N PRO A 96 -8.26 6.17 -1.00
CA PRO A 96 -8.17 7.36 -1.85
C PRO A 96 -8.29 8.67 -1.08
N ARG A 97 -9.09 8.72 -0.01
CA ARG A 97 -9.25 9.93 0.82
C ARG A 97 -7.95 10.29 1.55
N ASP A 98 -7.25 9.29 2.07
CA ASP A 98 -6.04 9.50 2.87
C ASP A 98 -4.79 9.73 2.00
N MET A 99 -4.84 9.37 0.71
CA MET A 99 -3.71 9.41 -0.22
C MET A 99 -3.77 10.59 -1.21
N LEU A 100 -4.90 11.30 -1.27
CA LEU A 100 -5.10 12.51 -2.08
C LEU A 100 -5.19 13.80 -1.24
N GLY A 101 -5.13 13.66 0.09
CA GLY A 101 -5.31 14.74 1.07
C GLY A 101 -4.02 15.47 1.41
#